data_AF-A0A1H5NUN9-F1
#
_entry.id   AF-A0A1H5NUN9-F1
#
_cell.length_a   1.000
_cell.length_b   1.000
_cell.length_c   1.000
_cell.angle_alpha   90.00
_cell.angle_beta   90.00
_cell.angle_gamma   90.00
#
_symmetry.space_group_name_H-M   'P 1'
#
loop_
_entity.id
_entity.type
_entity.pdbx_description
1 polymer ?
#
loop_
_entity_poly.entity_id
_entity_poly.type
_entity_poly.pdbx_seq_one_letter_code
_entity_poly.pdbx_strand_id
1 'polypeptide(L)'
;MIANGSSTPAEAARLLPELDADRLVSDLMTARNHLWDQQRVYRDGVVVRQAEEDWRCLAVRSPGGDKTRTDPGGPGGEEFADTEWLGHMPYVREILHSIPGPLFAARFMDLGPDTVGYPHCDSKFAPDWGMARLHIPVVTDEKATLVLDGVTHQWQPGEFWFGDFSRMHQIQNLGTEHRVHLVVDVLVTPELAQLFPADWADYFNGADVLYNRPAVAETDREREAARCSFEAPAHLLEVEEFGSLTGPQPQATFSIVDTGTGLAIRSPRDHLYPLVALGGHEYRLVGWSEERTVTTRLDGPQSEVELTYRKGHRSTRLVVPATSAA
;
A
#
# COMPACT_ATOMS: atom_id res chain seq x y z
N MET A 1 23.49 -5.08 3.27
CA MET A 1 23.71 -3.83 2.53
C MET A 1 22.43 -3.50 1.77
N ILE A 2 21.54 -2.72 2.37
CA ILE A 2 20.31 -2.26 1.70
C ILE A 2 20.71 -1.02 0.90
N ALA A 3 21.22 -1.24 -0.31
CA ALA A 3 21.21 -0.19 -1.32
C ALA A 3 19.78 -0.13 -1.86
N ASN A 4 18.90 0.58 -1.16
CA ASN A 4 17.59 0.96 -1.68
C ASN A 4 17.81 2.00 -2.80
N GLY A 5 18.29 1.53 -3.95
CA GLY A 5 18.20 2.31 -5.18
C GLY A 5 16.76 2.29 -5.62
N SER A 6 16.01 3.32 -5.23
CA SER A 6 14.78 3.66 -5.93
C SER A 6 15.12 4.01 -7.38
N SER A 7 14.22 3.68 -8.29
CA SER A 7 14.36 4.02 -9.70
C SER A 7 13.78 5.39 -10.06
N THR A 8 13.10 6.08 -9.13
CA THR A 8 12.46 7.36 -9.44
C THR A 8 13.49 8.43 -9.83
N PRO A 9 13.16 9.34 -10.79
CA PRO A 9 14.07 10.39 -11.24
C PRO A 9 14.32 11.46 -10.16
N ALA A 10 13.36 11.66 -9.25
CA ALA A 10 13.48 12.54 -8.10
C ALA A 10 12.80 11.91 -6.88
N GLU A 11 13.06 12.49 -5.71
CA GLU A 11 12.55 12.03 -4.42
C GLU A 11 11.07 12.39 -4.20
N ALA A 12 10.59 13.45 -4.85
CA ALA A 12 9.20 13.89 -4.79
C ALA A 12 8.75 14.52 -6.11
N ALA A 13 7.44 14.55 -6.34
CA ALA A 13 6.83 15.25 -7.46
C ALA A 13 5.59 15.99 -7.01
N ARG A 14 5.45 17.26 -7.41
CA ARG A 14 4.19 17.98 -7.26
C ARG A 14 3.24 17.50 -8.36
N LEU A 15 2.07 17.03 -7.94
CA LEU A 15 1.03 16.49 -8.79
C LEU A 15 -0.01 17.56 -9.11
N LEU A 16 -0.85 17.25 -10.09
CA LEU A 16 -2.04 18.03 -10.43
C LEU A 16 -3.30 17.25 -10.05
N PRO A 17 -4.42 17.94 -9.72
CA PRO A 17 -4.57 19.39 -9.59
C PRO A 17 -4.14 19.93 -8.21
N GLU A 18 -4.19 21.26 -8.05
CA GLU A 18 -4.30 21.87 -6.71
C GLU A 18 -5.69 21.60 -6.11
N LEU A 19 -5.74 21.48 -4.80
CA LEU A 19 -6.92 21.12 -4.01
C LEU A 19 -7.32 22.28 -3.10
N ASP A 20 -8.60 22.34 -2.74
CA ASP A 20 -9.17 23.38 -1.89
C ASP A 20 -8.84 23.12 -0.41
N ALA A 21 -7.83 23.85 0.08
CA ALA A 21 -7.35 23.72 1.46
C ALA A 21 -8.45 24.02 2.49
N ASP A 22 -9.33 24.98 2.25
CA ASP A 22 -10.37 25.38 3.20
C ASP A 22 -11.44 24.28 3.32
N ARG A 23 -11.80 23.64 2.21
CA ARG A 23 -12.71 22.47 2.22
C ARG A 23 -12.08 21.27 2.94
N LEU A 24 -10.77 21.04 2.76
CA LEU A 24 -10.03 20.00 3.48
C LEU A 24 -10.03 20.26 5.00
N VAL A 25 -9.77 21.50 5.41
CA VAL A 25 -9.84 21.91 6.82
C VAL A 25 -11.25 21.73 7.35
N SER A 26 -12.29 22.13 6.60
CA SER A 26 -13.69 21.93 7.00
C SER A 26 -14.01 20.47 7.29
N ASP A 27 -13.59 19.56 6.40
CA ASP A 27 -13.76 18.12 6.60
C ASP A 27 -12.98 17.61 7.81
N LEU A 28 -11.72 18.04 7.97
CA LEU A 28 -10.89 17.67 9.12
C LEU A 28 -11.52 18.07 10.46
N MET A 29 -12.13 19.25 10.49
CA MET A 29 -12.77 19.80 11.69
C MET A 29 -13.97 18.98 12.16
N THR A 30 -14.59 18.18 11.28
CA THR A 30 -15.69 17.26 11.66
C THR A 30 -15.23 16.18 12.65
N ALA A 31 -13.94 15.83 12.64
CA ALA A 31 -13.34 14.85 13.54
C ALA A 31 -12.56 15.48 14.72
N ARG A 32 -12.56 16.82 14.86
CA ARG A 32 -11.72 17.53 15.85
C ARG A 32 -12.12 17.31 17.32
N ASN A 33 -13.39 16.99 17.58
CA ASN A 33 -13.85 16.67 18.94
C ASN A 33 -13.51 15.24 19.37
N HIS A 34 -12.86 14.46 18.51
CA HIS A 34 -12.45 13.09 18.80
C HIS A 34 -10.96 13.03 19.12
N LEU A 35 -10.59 12.17 20.08
CA LEU A 35 -9.21 11.83 20.33
C LEU A 35 -8.73 10.98 19.16
N TRP A 36 -7.75 11.49 18.41
CA TRP A 36 -7.09 10.72 17.37
C TRP A 36 -6.16 9.71 18.02
N ASP A 37 -6.10 8.51 17.46
CA ASP A 37 -5.22 7.46 17.97
C ASP A 37 -3.76 7.84 17.73
N GLN A 38 -2.89 7.49 18.70
CA GLN A 38 -1.45 7.59 18.46
C GLN A 38 -1.03 6.66 17.32
N GLN A 39 -0.04 7.10 16.54
CA GLN A 39 0.51 6.30 15.45
C GLN A 39 1.07 4.98 16.00
N ARG A 40 0.48 3.87 15.57
CA ARG A 40 0.90 2.50 15.90
C ARG A 40 1.37 1.77 14.65
N VAL A 41 2.17 0.73 14.86
CA VAL A 41 2.58 -0.26 13.85
C VAL A 41 2.00 -1.61 14.26
N TYR A 42 1.41 -2.31 13.29
CA TYR A 42 0.74 -3.59 13.51
C TYR A 42 1.50 -4.71 12.79
N ARG A 43 1.52 -5.90 13.39
CA ARG A 43 1.95 -7.17 12.77
C ARG A 43 0.95 -8.25 13.13
N ASP A 44 0.40 -8.92 12.13
CA ASP A 44 -0.63 -9.96 12.30
C ASP A 44 -1.81 -9.49 13.18
N GLY A 45 -2.23 -8.24 13.02
CA GLY A 45 -3.34 -7.63 13.79
C GLY A 45 -2.96 -7.19 15.21
N VAL A 46 -1.72 -7.37 15.66
CA VAL A 46 -1.24 -6.98 16.98
C VAL A 46 -0.38 -5.72 16.90
N VAL A 47 -0.59 -4.77 17.82
CA VAL A 47 0.26 -3.57 17.95
C VAL A 47 1.65 -3.99 18.43
N VAL A 48 2.68 -3.76 17.60
CA VAL A 48 4.08 -4.07 17.92
C VAL A 48 4.90 -2.83 18.28
N ARG A 49 4.44 -1.65 17.88
CA ARG A 49 5.07 -0.37 18.24
C ARG A 49 4.02 0.73 18.30
N GLN A 50 4.23 1.70 19.19
CA GLN A 50 3.43 2.92 19.31
C GLN A 50 4.39 4.11 19.35
N ALA A 51 4.06 5.18 18.66
CA ALA A 51 4.81 6.43 18.71
C ALA A 51 4.79 7.00 20.12
N GLU A 52 5.94 7.42 20.62
CA GLU A 52 6.05 8.10 21.92
C GLU A 52 5.85 9.62 21.76
N GLU A 53 5.98 10.11 20.53
CA GLU A 53 5.80 11.50 20.12
C GLU A 53 4.31 11.88 19.99
N ASP A 54 4.00 13.18 19.90
CA ASP A 54 2.65 13.65 19.58
C ASP A 54 2.36 13.47 18.08
N TRP A 55 2.36 12.21 17.65
CA TRP A 55 2.05 11.80 16.30
C TRP A 55 0.75 10.99 16.31
N ARG A 56 -0.31 11.61 15.81
CA ARG A 56 -1.67 11.05 15.79
C ARG A 56 -2.14 10.76 14.38
N CYS A 57 -3.07 9.84 14.29
CA CYS A 57 -3.58 9.34 13.04
C CYS A 57 -5.10 9.18 13.09
N LEU A 58 -5.77 9.64 12.04
CA LEU A 58 -7.19 9.41 11.79
C LEU A 58 -7.36 8.68 10.47
N ALA A 59 -7.63 7.38 10.52
CA ALA A 59 -7.85 6.58 9.33
C ALA A 59 -9.23 6.85 8.72
N VAL A 60 -9.26 7.28 7.47
CA VAL A 60 -10.50 7.42 6.68
C VAL A 60 -10.72 6.23 5.74
N ARG A 61 -9.67 5.45 5.49
CA ARG A 61 -9.71 4.15 4.80
C ARG A 61 -8.61 3.24 5.34
N SER A 62 -8.94 2.00 5.66
CA SER A 62 -8.05 1.03 6.32
C SER A 62 -8.50 -0.41 6.07
N PRO A 63 -7.69 -1.43 6.44
CA PRO A 63 -8.15 -2.83 6.41
C PRO A 63 -9.43 -2.99 7.26
N GLY A 64 -10.44 -3.63 6.67
CA GLY A 64 -11.76 -3.84 7.26
C GLY A 64 -12.60 -2.57 7.46
N GLY A 65 -12.09 -1.39 7.08
CA GLY A 65 -12.70 -0.11 7.49
C GLY A 65 -12.55 0.17 8.99
N ASP A 66 -11.59 -0.48 9.65
CA ASP A 66 -11.31 -0.28 11.07
C ASP A 66 -10.66 1.10 11.31
N LYS A 67 -11.42 1.99 11.93
CA LYS A 67 -10.97 3.35 12.27
C LYS A 67 -9.79 3.41 13.25
N THR A 68 -9.52 2.32 13.98
CA THR A 68 -8.44 2.25 14.98
C THR A 68 -7.10 1.87 14.36
N ARG A 69 -7.10 1.44 13.09
CA ARG A 69 -5.89 1.10 12.32
C ARG A 69 -5.16 2.36 11.87
N THR A 70 -4.12 2.73 12.60
CA THR A 70 -3.32 3.92 12.29
C THR A 70 -2.16 3.67 11.31
N ASP A 71 -1.79 2.40 11.09
CA ASP A 71 -0.79 1.98 10.12
C ASP A 71 -1.36 1.99 8.69
N PRO A 72 -0.53 1.97 7.62
CA PRO A 72 -1.05 1.90 6.26
C PRO A 72 -1.68 0.53 5.95
N GLY A 73 -1.69 -0.38 6.93
CA GLY A 73 -2.00 -1.77 6.71
C GLY A 73 -0.90 -2.45 5.93
N GLY A 74 -1.34 -3.45 5.18
CA GLY A 74 -0.51 -4.24 4.33
C GLY A 74 -1.21 -5.55 4.03
N PRO A 75 -0.44 -6.55 3.63
CA PRO A 75 -0.89 -7.93 3.47
C PRO A 75 -1.68 -8.42 4.67
N GLY A 76 -2.91 -8.87 4.47
CA GLY A 76 -3.73 -9.33 5.58
C GLY A 76 -4.98 -10.04 5.13
N GLY A 77 -5.78 -10.47 6.10
CA GLY A 77 -7.03 -11.17 5.85
C GLY A 77 -8.20 -10.29 5.43
N GLU A 78 -8.02 -8.97 5.40
CA GLU A 78 -9.10 -8.00 5.21
C GLU A 78 -8.88 -7.13 3.97
N GLU A 79 -9.98 -6.85 3.27
CA GLU A 79 -10.00 -5.81 2.24
C GLU A 79 -9.92 -4.42 2.85
N PHE A 80 -9.44 -3.45 2.06
CA PHE A 80 -9.46 -2.05 2.47
C PHE A 80 -10.84 -1.46 2.20
N ALA A 81 -11.40 -0.82 3.23
CA ALA A 81 -12.70 -0.18 3.16
C ALA A 81 -12.66 1.19 3.84
N ASP A 82 -13.63 2.03 3.48
CA ASP A 82 -13.77 3.35 4.07
C ASP A 82 -14.20 3.20 5.53
N THR A 83 -13.62 4.02 6.40
CA THR A 83 -14.06 4.08 7.80
C THR A 83 -15.29 4.97 7.90
N GLU A 84 -15.98 4.92 9.05
CA GLU A 84 -17.14 5.78 9.29
C GLU A 84 -16.83 7.29 9.17
N TRP A 85 -15.57 7.70 9.37
CA TRP A 85 -15.14 9.09 9.25
C TRP A 85 -15.36 9.66 7.86
N LEU A 86 -15.14 8.87 6.80
CA LEU A 86 -15.35 9.32 5.42
C LEU A 86 -16.83 9.64 5.16
N GLY A 87 -17.74 9.09 5.97
CA GLY A 87 -19.16 9.46 6.04
C GLY A 87 -19.41 10.96 6.23
N HIS A 88 -18.51 11.62 6.97
CA HIS A 88 -18.62 13.02 7.41
C HIS A 88 -17.72 13.99 6.65
N MET A 89 -16.91 13.49 5.71
CA MET A 89 -15.88 14.25 5.00
C MET A 89 -16.15 14.24 3.48
N PRO A 90 -17.14 15.01 3.00
CA PRO A 90 -17.56 15.00 1.61
C PRO A 90 -16.46 15.39 0.62
N TYR A 91 -15.59 16.34 0.97
CA TYR A 91 -14.50 16.74 0.08
C TYR A 91 -13.34 15.74 0.07
N VAL A 92 -12.99 15.14 1.20
CA VAL A 92 -12.03 14.03 1.25
C VAL A 92 -12.54 12.88 0.39
N ARG A 93 -13.83 12.55 0.47
CA ARG A 93 -14.45 11.53 -0.39
C ARG A 93 -14.33 11.87 -1.87
N GLU A 94 -14.61 13.12 -2.25
CA GLU A 94 -14.44 13.63 -3.62
C GLU A 94 -13.00 13.46 -4.11
N ILE A 95 -12.02 13.84 -3.28
CA ILE A 95 -10.59 13.69 -3.58
C ILE A 95 -10.23 12.22 -3.76
N LEU A 96 -10.58 11.34 -2.82
CA LEU A 96 -10.25 9.92 -2.90
C LEU A 96 -10.84 9.28 -4.17
N HIS A 97 -12.07 9.65 -4.57
CA HIS A 97 -12.64 9.18 -5.83
C HIS A 97 -11.97 9.75 -7.08
N SER A 98 -11.34 10.92 -6.99
CA SER A 98 -10.62 11.53 -8.10
C SER A 98 -9.24 10.93 -8.35
N ILE A 99 -8.65 10.27 -7.34
CA ILE A 99 -7.35 9.59 -7.47
C ILE A 99 -7.56 8.31 -8.26
N PRO A 100 -6.96 8.17 -9.46
CA PRO A 100 -7.13 6.98 -10.28
C PRO A 100 -6.35 5.81 -9.70
N GLY A 101 -7.01 4.66 -9.65
CA GLY A 101 -6.41 3.39 -9.25
C GLY A 101 -6.92 2.86 -7.91
N PRO A 102 -6.62 1.59 -7.59
CA PRO A 102 -7.04 0.97 -6.34
C PRO A 102 -6.41 1.63 -5.11
N LEU A 103 -7.23 2.23 -4.25
CA LEU A 103 -6.81 2.82 -2.98
C LEU A 103 -6.58 1.74 -1.91
N PHE A 104 -5.46 1.85 -1.20
CA PHE A 104 -5.14 1.06 -0.02
C PHE A 104 -5.63 1.80 1.22
N ALA A 105 -4.74 2.53 1.90
CA ALA A 105 -5.05 3.29 3.10
C ALA A 105 -5.13 4.78 2.80
N ALA A 106 -6.00 5.47 3.51
CA ALA A 106 -6.05 6.92 3.52
C ALA A 106 -6.22 7.39 4.96
N ARG A 107 -5.40 8.34 5.39
CA ARG A 107 -5.33 8.77 6.79
C ARG A 107 -4.83 10.19 6.93
N PHE A 108 -5.39 10.92 7.88
CA PHE A 108 -4.75 12.16 8.34
C PHE A 108 -3.64 11.82 9.30
N MET A 109 -2.45 12.36 9.06
CA MET A 109 -1.30 12.26 9.94
C MET A 109 -1.04 13.63 10.56
N ASP A 110 -1.32 13.74 11.85
CA ASP A 110 -1.13 14.94 12.67
C ASP A 110 0.16 14.82 13.48
N LEU A 111 1.07 15.75 13.23
CA LEU A 111 2.33 15.88 13.95
C LEU A 111 2.25 17.14 14.81
N GLY A 112 2.28 16.95 16.13
CA GLY A 112 2.21 18.02 17.11
C GLY A 112 3.43 18.97 17.09
N PRO A 113 3.34 20.10 17.80
CA PRO A 113 4.44 21.04 17.97
C PRO A 113 5.71 20.38 18.52
N ASP A 114 6.87 20.97 18.22
CA ASP A 114 8.20 20.54 18.69
C ASP A 114 8.49 19.03 18.54
N THR A 115 7.92 18.40 17.51
CA THR A 115 8.02 16.95 17.29
C THR A 115 8.95 16.62 16.14
N VAL A 116 9.85 15.64 16.34
CA VAL A 116 10.79 15.17 15.32
C VAL A 116 10.66 13.66 15.18
N GLY A 117 10.31 13.20 13.98
CA GLY A 117 10.29 11.77 13.68
C GLY A 117 11.71 11.20 13.56
N TYR A 118 11.86 9.90 13.79
CA TYR A 118 13.15 9.23 13.57
C TYR A 118 13.42 9.07 12.06
N PRO A 119 14.68 9.19 11.60
CA PRO A 119 15.02 8.93 10.19
C PRO A 119 14.78 7.46 9.81
N HIS A 120 14.07 7.22 8.71
CA HIS A 120 13.77 5.86 8.25
C HIS A 120 13.50 5.76 6.74
N CYS A 121 13.31 4.52 6.27
CA CYS A 121 12.82 4.22 4.94
C CYS A 121 11.57 3.35 5.06
N ASP A 122 10.51 3.72 4.35
CA ASP A 122 9.32 2.91 4.19
C ASP A 122 9.49 2.02 2.96
N SER A 123 9.99 0.82 3.21
CA SER A 123 10.25 -0.13 2.13
C SER A 123 8.96 -0.39 1.33
N LYS A 124 9.08 -0.43 0.00
CA LYS A 124 8.02 -0.76 -0.96
C LYS A 124 6.98 0.32 -1.26
N PHE A 125 7.10 1.54 -0.72
CA PHE A 125 6.27 2.68 -1.15
C PHE A 125 6.95 3.46 -2.28
N ALA A 126 7.12 2.79 -3.44
CA ALA A 126 7.68 3.39 -4.64
C ALA A 126 7.10 2.74 -5.91
N PRO A 127 7.08 3.44 -7.07
CA PRO A 127 6.45 2.94 -8.28
C PRO A 127 7.07 1.66 -8.85
N ASP A 128 8.35 1.38 -8.56
CA ASP A 128 8.99 0.10 -8.90
C ASP A 128 8.49 -1.07 -8.04
N TRP A 129 7.84 -0.80 -6.93
CA TRP A 129 7.06 -1.75 -6.14
C TRP A 129 5.55 -1.68 -6.45
N GLY A 130 5.15 -0.88 -7.43
CA GLY A 130 3.74 -0.72 -7.81
C GLY A 130 2.88 -0.02 -6.77
N MET A 131 3.50 0.72 -5.84
CA MET A 131 2.82 1.54 -4.84
C MET A 131 3.21 3.00 -5.02
N ALA A 132 2.29 3.91 -4.77
CA ALA A 132 2.59 5.33 -4.61
C ALA A 132 2.02 5.82 -3.29
N ARG A 133 2.79 6.65 -2.59
CA ARG A 133 2.31 7.39 -1.42
C ARG A 133 2.14 8.84 -1.79
N LEU A 134 0.90 9.29 -1.65
CA LEU A 134 0.48 10.63 -1.98
C LEU A 134 0.25 11.43 -0.69
N HIS A 135 0.57 12.71 -0.73
CA HIS A 135 0.40 13.65 0.38
C HIS A 135 -0.36 14.87 -0.08
N ILE A 136 -1.33 15.26 0.73
CA ILE A 136 -2.11 16.48 0.56
C ILE A 136 -2.00 17.24 1.89
N PRO A 137 -1.18 18.31 1.97
CA PRO A 137 -1.09 19.13 3.17
C PRO A 137 -2.42 19.83 3.43
N VAL A 138 -2.86 19.84 4.68
CA VAL A 138 -4.14 20.42 5.12
C VAL A 138 -3.90 21.59 6.05
N VAL A 139 -3.08 21.37 7.07
CA VAL A 139 -2.57 22.40 7.99
C VAL A 139 -1.06 22.21 8.06
N THR A 140 -0.30 23.28 7.89
CA THR A 140 1.17 23.23 7.96
C THR A 140 1.70 24.49 8.63
N ASP A 141 2.97 24.45 9.00
CA ASP A 141 3.72 25.57 9.58
C ASP A 141 5.02 25.73 8.78
N GLU A 142 5.57 26.94 8.69
CA GLU A 142 6.86 27.18 8.01
C GLU A 142 8.01 26.38 8.64
N LYS A 143 7.89 25.98 9.91
CA LYS A 143 8.88 25.15 10.62
C LYS A 143 8.54 23.66 10.57
N ALA A 144 7.51 23.26 9.83
CA ALA A 144 7.23 21.87 9.53
C ALA A 144 7.90 21.47 8.20
N THR A 145 8.84 20.54 8.25
CA THR A 145 9.64 20.14 7.09
C THR A 145 9.73 18.62 6.94
N LEU A 146 9.81 18.16 5.71
CA LEU A 146 10.18 16.79 5.36
C LEU A 146 11.56 16.82 4.70
N VAL A 147 12.56 16.20 5.33
CA VAL A 147 13.83 15.90 4.65
C VAL A 147 13.66 14.55 3.97
N LEU A 148 13.73 14.51 2.64
CA LEU A 148 13.56 13.32 1.83
C LEU A 148 14.76 13.21 0.89
N ASP A 149 15.52 12.12 1.01
CA ASP A 149 16.78 11.91 0.26
C ASP A 149 17.77 13.09 0.34
N GLY A 150 17.80 13.77 1.49
CA GLY A 150 18.64 14.94 1.73
C GLY A 150 18.09 16.27 1.20
N VAL A 151 16.93 16.27 0.53
CA VAL A 151 16.23 17.47 0.09
C VAL A 151 15.17 17.87 1.12
N THR A 152 15.19 19.14 1.54
CA THR A 152 14.21 19.68 2.49
C THR A 152 12.98 20.22 1.76
N HIS A 153 11.82 19.71 2.12
CA HIS A 153 10.51 20.09 1.59
C HIS A 153 9.65 20.78 2.65
N GLN A 154 8.85 21.76 2.20
CA GLN A 154 7.83 22.48 2.96
C GLN A 154 6.55 22.55 2.12
N TRP A 155 5.85 21.43 2.00
CA TRP A 155 4.62 21.37 1.20
C TRP A 155 3.50 22.21 1.83
N GLN A 156 2.79 22.97 0.99
CA GLN A 156 1.81 23.97 1.38
C GLN A 156 0.37 23.43 1.33
N PRO A 157 -0.57 23.97 2.13
CA PRO A 157 -1.96 23.51 2.14
C PRO A 157 -2.60 23.53 0.76
N GLY A 158 -3.32 22.46 0.42
CA GLY A 158 -3.97 22.31 -0.88
C GLY A 158 -3.04 21.86 -2.02
N GLU A 159 -1.73 21.81 -1.82
CA GLU A 159 -0.85 21.14 -2.78
C GLU A 159 -1.08 19.63 -2.78
N PHE A 160 -0.72 18.98 -3.90
CA PHE A 160 -0.82 17.54 -4.05
C PHE A 160 0.55 16.98 -4.44
N TRP A 161 1.06 16.01 -3.68
CA TRP A 161 2.43 15.55 -3.81
C TRP A 161 2.52 14.03 -3.84
N PHE A 162 3.42 13.51 -4.66
CA PHE A 162 4.00 12.19 -4.49
C PHE A 162 5.33 12.33 -3.74
N GLY A 163 5.60 11.40 -2.81
CA GLY A 163 6.91 11.23 -2.20
C GLY A 163 7.37 9.78 -2.28
N ASP A 164 8.63 9.56 -2.65
CA ASP A 164 9.27 8.25 -2.65
C ASP A 164 9.85 7.94 -1.26
N PHE A 165 8.99 7.49 -0.34
CA PHE A 165 9.37 7.16 1.03
C PHE A 165 10.20 5.88 1.16
N SER A 166 10.49 5.17 0.05
CA SER A 166 11.48 4.09 0.04
C SER A 166 12.91 4.60 0.27
N ARG A 167 13.12 5.90 0.03
CA ARG A 167 14.33 6.65 0.35
C ARG A 167 14.34 7.08 1.83
N MET A 168 15.54 7.38 2.32
CA MET A 168 15.71 7.88 3.68
C MET A 168 14.96 9.19 3.85
N HIS A 169 14.17 9.28 4.91
CA HIS A 169 13.41 10.48 5.20
C HIS A 169 13.22 10.73 6.68
N GLN A 170 12.97 12.00 7.01
CA GLN A 170 12.69 12.47 8.35
C GLN A 170 11.69 13.62 8.29
N ILE A 171 10.60 13.49 9.04
CA ILE A 171 9.65 14.58 9.23
C ILE A 171 9.94 15.29 10.55
N GLN A 172 9.77 16.61 10.57
CA GLN A 172 9.82 17.43 11.78
C GLN A 172 8.77 18.52 11.73
N ASN A 173 8.23 18.86 12.89
CA ASN A 173 7.41 20.03 13.13
C ASN A 173 8.01 20.82 14.30
N LEU A 174 8.84 21.80 13.99
CA LEU A 174 9.46 22.70 14.98
C LEU A 174 8.64 24.00 15.17
N GLY A 175 7.39 23.98 14.69
CA GLY A 175 6.41 25.04 14.84
C GLY A 175 5.68 24.96 16.17
N THR A 176 4.80 25.94 16.41
CA THR A 176 3.91 25.97 17.58
C THR A 176 2.52 25.41 17.29
N GLU A 177 2.21 25.18 16.01
CA GLU A 177 0.93 24.66 15.54
C GLU A 177 1.08 23.21 15.08
N HIS A 178 -0.05 22.51 15.00
CA HIS A 178 -0.11 21.15 14.46
C HIS A 178 0.11 21.15 12.95
N ARG A 179 0.83 20.13 12.45
CA ARG A 179 0.96 19.85 11.02
C ARG A 179 0.14 18.63 10.68
N VAL A 180 -0.82 18.77 9.75
CA VAL A 180 -1.71 17.70 9.32
C VAL A 180 -1.66 17.52 7.80
N HIS A 181 -1.33 16.32 7.34
CA HIS A 181 -1.46 15.93 5.93
C HIS A 181 -2.43 14.75 5.80
N LEU A 182 -3.26 14.76 4.76
CA LEU A 182 -3.92 13.56 4.28
C LEU A 182 -2.89 12.75 3.47
N VAL A 183 -2.64 11.52 3.90
CA VAL A 183 -1.73 10.57 3.26
C VAL A 183 -2.55 9.46 2.65
N VAL A 184 -2.32 9.20 1.36
CA VAL A 184 -3.06 8.21 0.57
C VAL A 184 -2.07 7.23 -0.06
N ASP A 185 -2.21 5.96 0.28
CA ASP A 185 -1.47 4.87 -0.35
C ASP A 185 -2.33 4.28 -1.48
N VAL A 186 -1.78 4.20 -2.70
CA VAL A 186 -2.50 3.77 -3.90
C VAL A 186 -1.64 2.85 -4.76
N LEU A 187 -2.27 1.92 -5.47
CA LEU A 187 -1.60 1.11 -6.50
C LEU A 187 -1.27 1.95 -7.73
N VAL A 188 -0.05 1.82 -8.23
CA VAL A 188 0.37 2.49 -9.46
C VAL A 188 -0.35 1.89 -10.66
N THR A 189 -1.02 2.75 -11.42
CA THR A 189 -1.72 2.47 -12.67
C THR A 189 -1.26 3.43 -13.75
N PRO A 190 -1.44 3.11 -15.05
CA PRO A 190 -1.15 4.06 -16.13
C PRO A 190 -1.93 5.37 -15.99
N GLU A 191 -3.13 5.33 -15.43
CA GLU A 191 -3.96 6.51 -15.18
C GLU A 191 -3.38 7.36 -14.03
N LEU A 192 -2.87 6.74 -12.97
CA LEU A 192 -2.17 7.45 -11.88
C LEU A 192 -0.91 8.17 -12.39
N ALA A 193 -0.17 7.54 -13.30
CA ALA A 193 1.01 8.16 -13.91
C ALA A 193 0.69 9.50 -14.61
N GLN A 194 -0.55 9.72 -15.04
CA GLN A 194 -0.97 10.98 -15.68
C GLN A 194 -1.08 12.16 -14.71
N LEU A 195 -1.09 11.91 -13.40
CA LEU A 195 -1.06 12.99 -12.39
C LEU A 195 0.33 13.62 -12.25
N PHE A 196 1.37 12.92 -12.71
CA PHE A 196 2.76 13.37 -12.58
C PHE A 196 3.11 14.42 -13.64
N PRO A 197 4.04 15.32 -13.33
CA PRO A 197 4.49 16.34 -14.27
C PRO A 197 5.21 15.73 -15.48
N ALA A 198 5.27 16.47 -16.58
CA ALA A 198 5.74 15.97 -17.87
C ALA A 198 7.20 15.46 -17.86
N ASP A 199 8.04 15.97 -16.96
CA ASP A 199 9.43 15.53 -16.78
C ASP A 199 9.55 14.13 -16.15
N TRP A 200 8.46 13.57 -15.63
CA TRP A 200 8.38 12.17 -15.19
C TRP A 200 7.91 11.21 -16.30
N ALA A 201 7.54 11.71 -17.49
CA ALA A 201 6.99 10.87 -18.55
C ALA A 201 7.95 9.75 -18.98
N ASP A 202 9.25 10.03 -19.10
CA ASP A 202 10.25 9.02 -19.47
C ASP A 202 10.34 7.91 -18.42
N TYR A 203 10.21 8.24 -17.14
CA TYR A 203 10.21 7.26 -16.05
C TYR A 203 8.98 6.34 -16.15
N PHE A 204 7.78 6.91 -16.30
CA PHE A 204 6.53 6.13 -16.37
C PHE A 204 6.36 5.36 -17.68
N ASN A 205 7.02 5.79 -18.76
CA ASN A 205 7.14 5.01 -20.01
C ASN A 205 8.29 3.99 -19.98
N GLY A 206 9.11 4.02 -18.92
CA GLY A 206 10.25 3.15 -18.74
C GLY A 206 9.90 1.77 -18.19
N ALA A 207 10.89 0.88 -18.15
CA ALA A 207 10.74 -0.49 -17.68
C ALA A 207 10.80 -0.62 -16.14
N ASP A 208 11.09 0.46 -15.41
CA ASP A 208 11.31 0.37 -13.97
C ASP A 208 10.02 0.48 -13.15
N VAL A 209 8.91 0.89 -13.75
CA VAL A 209 7.62 1.00 -13.08
C VAL A 209 6.90 -0.34 -13.10
N LEU A 210 6.35 -0.73 -11.95
CA LEU A 210 5.46 -1.88 -11.84
C LEU A 210 4.00 -1.38 -11.85
N TYR A 211 3.32 -1.57 -12.98
CA TYR A 211 1.90 -1.26 -13.07
C TYR A 211 1.03 -2.39 -12.53
N ASN A 212 -0.03 -2.02 -11.83
CA ASN A 212 -1.06 -2.94 -11.34
C ASN A 212 -2.22 -2.95 -12.32
N ARG A 213 -2.64 -4.15 -12.70
CA ARG A 213 -3.81 -4.39 -13.54
C ARG A 213 -5.09 -4.21 -12.74
N PRO A 214 -6.18 -3.81 -13.41
CA PRO A 214 -7.50 -3.80 -12.79
C PRO A 214 -7.90 -5.23 -12.39
N ALA A 215 -8.67 -5.32 -11.30
CA ALA A 215 -9.28 -6.58 -10.90
C ALA A 215 -10.29 -7.03 -11.96
N VAL A 216 -10.39 -8.34 -12.16
CA VAL A 216 -11.44 -8.95 -13.00
C VAL A 216 -12.41 -9.74 -12.13
N ALA A 217 -13.67 -9.79 -12.55
CA ALA A 217 -14.65 -10.63 -11.89
C ALA A 217 -14.39 -12.11 -12.17
N GLU A 218 -14.50 -12.95 -11.15
CA GLU A 218 -14.38 -14.40 -11.26
C GLU A 218 -15.75 -15.06 -11.25
N THR A 219 -15.95 -16.03 -12.13
CA THR A 219 -17.11 -16.91 -12.09
C THR A 219 -16.97 -17.97 -11.00
N ASP A 220 -18.09 -18.50 -10.52
CA ASP A 220 -18.08 -19.60 -9.54
C ASP A 220 -17.28 -20.82 -10.06
N ARG A 221 -17.33 -21.07 -11.38
CA ARG A 221 -16.58 -22.14 -12.01
C ARG A 221 -15.07 -21.91 -11.97
N GLU A 222 -14.61 -20.67 -12.17
CA GLU A 222 -13.20 -20.33 -12.09
C GLU A 222 -12.67 -20.47 -10.65
N ARG A 223 -13.46 -20.03 -9.66
CA ARG A 223 -13.09 -20.18 -8.23
C ARG A 223 -13.03 -21.64 -7.81
N GLU A 224 -14.04 -22.43 -8.20
CA GLU A 224 -14.06 -23.88 -8.00
C GLU A 224 -12.81 -24.56 -8.59
N ALA A 225 -12.48 -24.23 -9.83
CA ALA A 225 -11.35 -24.81 -10.55
C ALA A 225 -9.99 -24.38 -10.02
N ALA A 226 -9.88 -23.22 -9.34
CA ALA A 226 -8.63 -22.69 -8.81
C ALA A 226 -8.17 -23.34 -7.50
N ARG A 227 -9.01 -24.15 -6.84
CA ARG A 227 -8.67 -24.73 -5.55
C ARG A 227 -7.55 -25.76 -5.66
N CYS A 228 -6.49 -25.58 -4.88
CA CYS A 228 -5.38 -26.50 -4.83
C CYS A 228 -4.54 -26.33 -3.56
N SER A 229 -3.72 -27.33 -3.22
CA SER A 229 -2.64 -27.22 -2.24
C SER A 229 -1.27 -27.29 -2.92
N PHE A 230 -0.29 -26.55 -2.42
CA PHE A 230 1.07 -26.53 -2.94
C PHE A 230 2.10 -26.24 -1.83
N GLU A 231 3.34 -26.66 -2.03
CA GLU A 231 4.47 -26.33 -1.17
C GLU A 231 5.17 -25.08 -1.69
N ALA A 232 5.51 -24.15 -0.79
CA ALA A 232 6.22 -22.92 -1.15
C ALA A 232 7.14 -22.45 0.01
N PRO A 233 8.03 -21.48 -0.24
CA PRO A 233 8.83 -20.90 0.84
C PRO A 233 7.95 -20.36 1.97
N ALA A 234 8.31 -20.65 3.22
CA ALA A 234 7.47 -20.35 4.39
C ALA A 234 7.16 -18.84 4.54
N HIS A 235 8.04 -17.98 4.01
CA HIS A 235 7.90 -16.53 4.02
C HIS A 235 6.98 -15.98 2.89
N LEU A 236 6.32 -16.83 2.10
CA LEU A 236 5.48 -16.43 0.96
C LEU A 236 4.49 -15.30 1.31
N LEU A 237 3.88 -15.40 2.50
CA LEU A 237 2.88 -14.45 3.00
C LEU A 237 3.45 -13.47 4.03
N GLU A 238 4.75 -13.52 4.31
CA GLU A 238 5.40 -12.62 5.27
C GLU A 238 5.69 -11.25 4.63
N VAL A 239 5.28 -10.19 5.32
CA VAL A 239 5.30 -8.80 4.82
C VAL A 239 6.70 -8.20 4.86
N GLU A 240 7.40 -8.40 5.98
CA GLU A 240 8.68 -7.77 6.28
C GLU A 240 9.86 -8.51 5.64
N GLU A 241 9.71 -9.83 5.42
CA GLU A 241 10.73 -10.65 4.79
C GLU A 241 10.47 -10.77 3.29
N PHE A 242 11.30 -10.09 2.49
CA PHE A 242 11.44 -10.37 1.07
C PHE A 242 12.54 -11.42 0.90
N GLY A 243 12.19 -12.67 1.23
CA GLY A 243 13.08 -13.80 1.00
C GLY A 243 13.28 -14.09 -0.49
N SER A 244 14.04 -15.13 -0.78
CA SER A 244 14.21 -15.62 -2.14
C SER A 244 13.06 -16.56 -2.51
N LEU A 245 12.59 -16.57 -3.75
CA LEU A 245 11.73 -17.67 -4.21
C LEU A 245 12.53 -18.93 -4.50
N THR A 246 13.84 -18.81 -4.72
CA THR A 246 14.71 -19.90 -5.16
C THR A 246 15.85 -20.17 -4.19
N GLY A 247 16.30 -21.42 -4.11
CA GLY A 247 17.43 -21.82 -3.26
C GLY A 247 16.99 -22.39 -1.91
N PRO A 248 17.96 -22.77 -1.05
CA PRO A 248 17.67 -23.44 0.22
C PRO A 248 16.96 -22.50 1.21
N GLN A 249 15.74 -22.85 1.58
CA GLN A 249 14.92 -22.10 2.54
C GLN A 249 13.81 -22.96 3.13
N PRO A 250 13.30 -22.63 4.34
CA PRO A 250 12.16 -23.33 4.92
C PRO A 250 10.96 -23.33 3.97
N GLN A 251 10.34 -24.50 3.80
CA GLN A 251 9.12 -24.67 3.02
C GLN A 251 7.92 -24.84 3.95
N ALA A 252 6.73 -24.54 3.45
CA ALA A 252 5.47 -24.81 4.13
C ALA A 252 4.34 -25.06 3.11
N THR A 253 3.29 -25.72 3.58
CA THR A 253 2.09 -26.01 2.78
C THR A 253 1.11 -24.83 2.78
N PHE A 254 0.66 -24.45 1.59
CA PHE A 254 -0.38 -23.45 1.38
C PHE A 254 -1.53 -24.07 0.58
N SER A 255 -2.71 -23.46 0.65
CA SER A 255 -3.82 -23.84 -0.24
C SER A 255 -4.58 -22.62 -0.73
N ILE A 256 -5.01 -22.66 -1.99
CA ILE A 256 -6.00 -21.74 -2.54
C ILE A 256 -7.37 -22.33 -2.27
N VAL A 257 -8.24 -21.55 -1.63
CA VAL A 257 -9.59 -21.96 -1.22
C VAL A 257 -10.62 -20.95 -1.72
N ASP A 258 -11.81 -21.44 -2.05
CA ASP A 258 -12.99 -20.59 -2.29
C ASP A 258 -13.63 -20.23 -0.95
N THR A 259 -13.83 -18.94 -0.71
CA THR A 259 -14.47 -18.40 0.50
C THR A 259 -15.97 -18.20 0.33
N GLY A 260 -16.51 -18.49 -0.85
CA GLY A 260 -17.89 -18.22 -1.26
C GLY A 260 -18.07 -16.84 -1.90
N THR A 261 -17.20 -15.88 -1.55
CA THR A 261 -17.22 -14.51 -2.11
C THR A 261 -15.97 -14.20 -2.95
N GLY A 262 -14.97 -15.08 -2.94
CA GLY A 262 -13.70 -14.90 -3.65
C GLY A 262 -12.74 -16.05 -3.36
N LEU A 263 -11.49 -15.91 -3.78
CA LEU A 263 -10.42 -16.84 -3.45
C LEU A 263 -9.54 -16.30 -2.31
N ALA A 264 -8.92 -17.20 -1.55
CA ALA A 264 -7.91 -16.85 -0.57
C ALA A 264 -6.79 -17.89 -0.53
N ILE A 265 -5.57 -17.45 -0.20
CA ILE A 265 -4.50 -18.37 0.22
C ILE A 265 -4.65 -18.61 1.72
N ARG A 266 -4.82 -19.87 2.09
CA ARG A 266 -4.73 -20.35 3.47
C ARG A 266 -3.28 -20.66 3.81
N SER A 267 -2.79 -20.02 4.86
CA SER A 267 -1.44 -20.23 5.38
C SER A 267 -1.33 -21.54 6.20
N PRO A 268 -0.11 -22.00 6.52
CA PRO A 268 0.10 -23.15 7.43
C PRO A 268 -0.49 -22.95 8.84
N ARG A 269 -0.77 -21.70 9.22
CA ARG A 269 -1.39 -21.33 10.51
C ARG A 269 -2.91 -21.12 10.40
N ASP A 270 -3.51 -21.57 9.30
CA ASP A 270 -4.95 -21.46 9.01
C ASP A 270 -5.48 -20.01 8.89
N HIS A 271 -4.59 -19.05 8.61
CA HIS A 271 -4.99 -17.68 8.28
C HIS A 271 -5.32 -17.57 6.80
N LEU A 272 -6.41 -16.89 6.47
CA LEU A 272 -6.82 -16.63 5.09
C LEU A 272 -6.29 -15.27 4.63
N TYR A 273 -5.73 -15.25 3.42
CA TYR A 273 -5.27 -14.04 2.73
C TYR A 273 -6.04 -13.93 1.41
N PRO A 274 -7.02 -13.00 1.31
CA PRO A 274 -7.83 -12.83 0.12
C PRO A 274 -6.99 -12.53 -1.13
N LEU A 275 -7.47 -13.02 -2.26
CA LEU A 275 -6.87 -12.85 -3.58
C LEU A 275 -7.71 -11.90 -4.44
N VAL A 276 -7.03 -11.15 -5.29
CA VAL A 276 -7.63 -10.34 -6.35
C VAL A 276 -7.25 -10.96 -7.69
N ALA A 277 -8.24 -11.38 -8.47
CA ALA A 277 -8.03 -11.92 -9.80
C ALA A 277 -7.58 -10.85 -10.80
N LEU A 278 -6.58 -11.19 -11.62
CA LEU A 278 -5.98 -10.36 -12.66
C LEU A 278 -6.26 -10.90 -14.08
N GLY A 279 -7.01 -12.00 -14.17
CA GLY A 279 -7.32 -12.73 -15.40
C GLY A 279 -6.30 -13.84 -15.70
N GLY A 280 -6.73 -14.83 -16.49
CA GLY A 280 -5.86 -15.95 -16.89
C GLY A 280 -5.37 -16.81 -15.72
N HIS A 281 -6.19 -16.94 -14.68
CA HIS A 281 -5.86 -17.67 -13.44
C HIS A 281 -4.65 -17.11 -12.68
N GLU A 282 -4.36 -15.83 -12.86
CA GLU A 282 -3.36 -15.09 -12.10
C GLU A 282 -4.03 -14.20 -11.05
N TYR A 283 -3.43 -14.16 -9.86
CA TYR A 283 -3.95 -13.47 -8.70
C TYR A 283 -2.83 -12.67 -8.01
N ARG A 284 -3.18 -11.51 -7.45
CA ARG A 284 -2.38 -10.85 -6.40
C ARG A 284 -3.08 -10.98 -5.06
N LEU A 285 -2.34 -10.79 -3.97
CA LEU A 285 -2.91 -10.75 -2.64
C LEU A 285 -3.57 -9.38 -2.39
N VAL A 286 -4.70 -9.37 -1.68
CA VAL A 286 -5.26 -8.14 -1.12
C VAL A 286 -4.25 -7.51 -0.17
N GLY A 287 -4.10 -6.18 -0.25
CA GLY A 287 -3.07 -5.48 0.51
C GLY A 287 -1.65 -5.65 -0.03
N TRP A 288 -1.49 -6.19 -1.24
CA TRP A 288 -0.25 -6.14 -2.01
C TRP A 288 -0.47 -5.52 -3.39
N SER A 289 0.56 -4.86 -3.89
CA SER A 289 0.69 -4.62 -5.31
C SER A 289 0.94 -5.94 -6.05
N GLU A 290 1.08 -5.83 -7.36
CA GLU A 290 1.56 -6.87 -8.24
C GLU A 290 3.02 -7.31 -8.00
N GLU A 291 3.71 -6.78 -6.98
CA GLU A 291 5.04 -7.22 -6.55
C GLU A 291 5.09 -8.71 -6.17
N ARG A 292 3.94 -9.30 -5.82
CA ARG A 292 3.76 -10.75 -5.66
C ARG A 292 2.50 -11.22 -6.39
N THR A 293 2.64 -12.20 -7.27
CA THR A 293 1.50 -12.89 -7.88
C THR A 293 1.60 -14.40 -7.79
N VAL A 294 0.43 -15.03 -7.84
CA VAL A 294 0.25 -16.48 -7.85
C VAL A 294 -0.57 -16.82 -9.09
N THR A 295 -0.08 -17.75 -9.91
CA THR A 295 -0.81 -18.25 -11.09
C THR A 295 -1.09 -19.72 -10.92
N THR A 296 -2.33 -20.14 -11.13
CA THR A 296 -2.72 -21.55 -11.10
C THR A 296 -2.80 -22.12 -12.52
N ARG A 297 -2.22 -23.30 -12.74
CA ARG A 297 -2.29 -24.04 -14.01
C ARG A 297 -2.67 -25.48 -13.69
N LEU A 298 -3.96 -25.70 -13.45
CA LEU A 298 -4.46 -26.95 -12.87
C LEU A 298 -5.03 -27.92 -13.91
N ASP A 299 -5.41 -27.42 -15.08
CA ASP A 299 -6.02 -28.20 -16.18
C ASP A 299 -4.99 -28.93 -17.07
N GLY A 300 -3.70 -28.78 -16.78
CA GLY A 300 -2.61 -29.40 -17.53
C GLY A 300 -2.34 -30.86 -17.14
N PRO A 301 -1.44 -31.55 -17.87
CA PRO A 301 -1.01 -32.92 -17.52
C PRO A 301 -0.30 -32.99 -16.16
N GLN A 302 0.23 -31.86 -15.69
CA GLN A 302 0.74 -31.67 -14.34
C GLN A 302 0.15 -30.37 -13.80
N SER A 303 -0.58 -30.48 -12.70
CA SER A 303 -1.12 -29.31 -12.00
C SER A 303 0.02 -28.58 -11.30
N GLU A 304 0.13 -27.27 -11.53
CA GLU A 304 1.22 -26.45 -10.99
C GLU A 304 0.72 -25.08 -10.51
N VAL A 305 1.47 -24.50 -9.59
CA VAL A 305 1.33 -23.11 -9.13
C VAL A 305 2.63 -22.38 -9.42
N GLU A 306 2.54 -21.24 -10.09
CA GLU A 306 3.67 -20.33 -10.30
C GLU A 306 3.58 -19.15 -9.33
N LEU A 307 4.65 -18.94 -8.56
CA LEU A 307 4.84 -17.80 -7.68
C LEU A 307 5.80 -16.83 -8.37
N THR A 308 5.42 -15.56 -8.43
CA THR A 308 6.26 -14.52 -9.06
C THR A 308 6.48 -13.37 -8.10
N TYR A 309 7.75 -13.00 -7.88
CA TYR A 309 8.13 -11.75 -7.21
C TYR A 309 8.61 -10.75 -8.26
N ARG A 310 8.16 -9.49 -8.18
CA ARG A 310 8.50 -8.41 -9.13
C ARG A 310 9.02 -7.16 -8.43
N LYS A 311 9.91 -6.45 -9.12
CA LYS A 311 10.31 -5.07 -8.84
C LYS A 311 10.62 -4.38 -10.18
N GLY A 312 9.75 -3.47 -10.61
CA GLY A 312 9.72 -2.96 -11.98
C GLY A 312 9.63 -4.10 -12.99
N HIS A 313 10.47 -4.09 -14.02
CA HIS A 313 10.59 -5.17 -14.99
C HIS A 313 11.29 -6.44 -14.47
N ARG A 314 11.98 -6.39 -13.33
CA ARG A 314 12.71 -7.55 -12.80
C ARG A 314 11.74 -8.50 -12.13
N SER A 315 11.86 -9.79 -12.44
CA SER A 315 11.03 -10.82 -11.81
C SER A 315 11.82 -12.08 -11.47
N THR A 316 11.50 -12.69 -10.34
CA THR A 316 11.91 -14.04 -9.97
C THR A 316 10.67 -14.93 -9.94
N ARG A 317 10.78 -16.15 -10.46
CA ARG A 317 9.66 -17.10 -10.54
C ARG A 317 10.03 -18.43 -9.91
N LEU A 318 9.04 -19.07 -9.29
CA LEU A 318 9.11 -20.43 -8.79
C LEU A 318 7.85 -21.17 -9.22
N VAL A 319 8.02 -22.28 -9.94
CA VAL A 319 6.92 -23.18 -10.30
C VAL A 319 6.99 -24.40 -9.39
N VAL A 320 5.88 -24.72 -8.73
CA VAL A 320 5.77 -25.85 -7.81
C VAL A 320 4.62 -26.77 -8.20
N PRO A 321 4.74 -28.09 -8.00
CA PRO A 321 3.62 -29.00 -8.16
C PRO A 321 2.46 -28.60 -7.25
N ALA A 322 1.24 -28.76 -7.76
CA ALA A 322 0.02 -28.53 -7.02
C ALA A 322 -0.87 -29.76 -7.02
N THR A 323 -1.63 -29.93 -5.95
CA THR A 323 -2.68 -30.95 -5.84
C THR A 323 -4.03 -30.24 -5.91
N SER A 324 -4.77 -30.41 -7.00
CA SER A 324 -6.12 -29.84 -7.13
C SER A 324 -7.03 -30.38 -6.03
N ALA A 325 -7.90 -29.53 -5.50
CA ALA A 325 -8.93 -29.98 -4.57
C ALA A 325 -9.97 -30.80 -5.34
N ALA A 326 -10.48 -31.87 -4.71
CA ALA A 326 -11.58 -32.67 -5.26
C ALA A 326 -12.91 -31.89 -5.27
#